data_AF-A0A4R3MMN0-F1
#
_entry.id   AF-A0A4R3MMN0-F1
#
_cell.length_a   1.000
_cell.length_b   1.000
_cell.length_c   1.000
_cell.angle_alpha   90.00
_cell.angle_beta   90.00
_cell.angle_gamma   90.00
#
_symmetry.space_group_name_H-M   'P 1'
#
loop_
_entity.id
_entity.type
_entity.pdbx_description
1 polymer ?
#
loop_
_entity_poly.entity_id
_entity_poly.type
_entity_poly.pdbx_seq_one_letter_code
_entity_poly.pdbx_strand_id
1 'polypeptide(L)'
;MICIKKLITSKPLVALILLLTSSSFNVFAEKENLSIAIQDLLPHYNNFNWSYFGITGYGHDMSIASIIKNDDNLHYYINGNVHDMSSGESNADFSLSLEYIVESDTLIQIKEEETMLDSEFDRIELIRTPLVQGTHWTQEVEKNGTLTTLSSTITDVEVTNEGTIFTVIYEDTNSSYYEKRQLQEGIGVIDFEKVMYNNEDEEYMVNYSLFTNETGLDTSINFKDTSRSAWYMPYVSKLITLDLLHGYPDQTFRPNKEITVAEFLKLTILSLSYNLEAGDDIWFNPYIEKSLELDIISNDTFDDYNRPITREEMTKVIVNALGKEPQWGELDFTDADEIDSEYVPYVYIAIELGFIQGYPSYNTFALNQFTTRAEAAKLFAFLAETIYTQESLSISNSLDLENEFQDRLFQETEEGWVVRDFNNKQDLIDYIAEIADRELVETYVNNYYDYIDGELVLIPKDGPTLIIEDREYQLEIITPKNFQLKQETTTDMIGHYTLTITFHYEDNRWIVTNRHVNVQD
;
A
#
# COMPACT_ATOMS: atom_id res chain seq x y z
N MET A 1 -9.88 -82.27 -16.85
CA MET A 1 -9.07 -81.03 -16.78
C MET A 1 -9.94 -79.99 -16.09
N ILE A 2 -9.92 -79.81 -14.75
CA ILE A 2 -8.86 -79.19 -13.91
C ILE A 2 -8.48 -77.83 -14.54
N CYS A 3 -8.71 -76.66 -13.96
CA CYS A 3 -8.60 -76.20 -12.57
C CYS A 3 -9.65 -75.06 -12.34
N ILE A 4 -10.48 -75.07 -11.29
CA ILE A 4 -10.27 -74.51 -9.92
C ILE A 4 -10.31 -72.98 -9.91
N LYS A 5 -11.05 -72.24 -9.07
CA LYS A 5 -12.12 -72.44 -8.05
C LYS A 5 -12.59 -71.01 -7.76
N LYS A 6 -13.90 -70.73 -7.74
CA LYS A 6 -14.77 -70.71 -6.54
C LYS A 6 -14.37 -69.70 -5.46
N LEU A 7 -15.28 -68.93 -4.85
CA LEU A 7 -16.70 -68.56 -5.04
C LEU A 7 -17.07 -67.82 -3.71
N ILE A 8 -18.28 -67.24 -3.66
CA ILE A 8 -19.22 -67.26 -2.49
C ILE A 8 -18.96 -66.21 -1.38
N THR A 9 -19.91 -65.42 -0.86
CA THR A 9 -21.38 -65.30 -1.05
C THR A 9 -21.99 -64.16 -0.21
N SER A 10 -23.14 -63.67 -0.70
CA SER A 10 -24.42 -63.39 0.01
C SER A 10 -24.54 -62.31 1.12
N LYS A 11 -25.27 -61.25 0.74
CA LYS A 11 -26.42 -60.56 1.41
C LYS A 11 -27.14 -61.36 2.53
N PRO A 12 -27.90 -60.76 3.51
CA PRO A 12 -28.87 -59.68 3.30
C PRO A 12 -29.12 -58.66 4.47
N LEU A 13 -30.07 -57.76 4.21
CA LEU A 13 -30.60 -56.62 4.97
C LEU A 13 -31.65 -57.04 6.03
N VAL A 14 -31.55 -56.60 7.30
CA VAL A 14 -32.68 -56.38 8.26
C VAL A 14 -32.27 -55.33 9.31
N ALA A 15 -33.24 -54.50 9.70
CA ALA A 15 -33.16 -53.28 10.50
C ALA A 15 -33.24 -53.44 12.05
N LEU A 16 -32.97 -52.30 12.71
CA LEU A 16 -33.54 -51.78 13.96
C LEU A 16 -32.76 -52.02 15.28
N ILE A 17 -32.27 -50.93 15.90
CA ILE A 17 -32.68 -50.39 17.22
C ILE A 17 -31.86 -49.12 17.53
N LEU A 18 -32.57 -48.01 17.82
CA LEU A 18 -32.04 -46.81 18.47
C LEU A 18 -31.57 -47.15 19.89
N LEU A 19 -30.38 -46.69 20.26
CA LEU A 19 -30.03 -46.38 21.65
C LEU A 19 -29.09 -45.16 21.65
N LEU A 20 -29.67 -44.01 22.00
CA LEU A 20 -28.97 -42.81 22.40
C LEU A 20 -28.23 -43.09 23.71
N THR A 21 -26.90 -42.96 23.71
CA THR A 21 -26.17 -42.54 24.91
C THR A 21 -25.01 -41.64 24.49
N SER A 22 -25.11 -40.40 24.99
CA SER A 22 -24.08 -39.37 25.05
C SER A 22 -22.66 -39.92 25.23
N SER A 23 -21.79 -39.60 24.28
CA SER A 23 -20.36 -39.47 24.56
C SER A 23 -19.79 -38.37 23.66
N SER A 24 -19.11 -37.46 24.32
CA SER A 24 -18.40 -36.30 23.81
C SER A 24 -17.58 -36.67 22.58
N PHE A 25 -17.93 -36.10 21.43
CA PHE A 25 -17.03 -36.06 20.28
C PHE A 25 -15.89 -35.10 20.62
N ASN A 26 -14.80 -35.67 21.16
CA ASN A 26 -13.48 -35.09 21.00
C ASN A 26 -13.12 -35.20 19.53
N VAL A 27 -13.46 -34.17 18.76
CA VAL A 27 -12.79 -33.91 17.48
C VAL A 27 -11.45 -33.29 17.86
N PHE A 28 -10.43 -34.15 18.01
CA PHE A 28 -9.07 -33.72 17.77
C PHE A 28 -9.01 -33.36 16.29
N ALA A 29 -9.17 -32.07 15.98
CA ALA A 29 -8.72 -31.53 14.72
C ALA A 29 -7.19 -31.69 14.74
N GLU A 30 -6.67 -32.61 13.94
CA GLU A 30 -5.31 -32.49 13.44
C GLU A 30 -5.22 -31.10 12.79
N LYS A 31 -4.56 -30.16 13.48
CA LYS A 31 -3.98 -29.00 12.82
C LYS A 31 -3.05 -29.56 11.75
N GLU A 32 -3.44 -29.47 10.49
CA GLU A 32 -2.48 -29.48 9.40
C GLU A 32 -1.45 -28.39 9.75
N ASN A 33 -0.25 -28.81 10.15
CA ASN A 33 0.92 -27.94 10.19
C ASN A 33 1.23 -27.56 8.74
N LEU A 34 0.59 -26.50 8.24
CA LEU A 34 1.10 -25.77 7.09
C LEU A 34 2.50 -25.28 7.50
N SER A 35 3.53 -25.93 6.96
CA SER A 35 4.91 -25.49 7.13
C SER A 35 5.11 -24.23 6.29
N ILE A 36 5.30 -23.08 6.94
CA ILE A 36 5.71 -21.83 6.28
C ILE A 36 6.97 -22.13 5.46
N ALA A 37 6.95 -21.83 4.16
CA ALA A 37 8.12 -21.92 3.32
C ALA A 37 8.92 -20.61 3.41
N ILE A 38 10.22 -20.65 3.11
CA ILE A 38 11.07 -19.45 3.16
C ILE A 38 10.52 -18.32 2.28
N GLN A 39 10.00 -18.65 1.10
CA GLN A 39 9.39 -17.68 0.19
C GLN A 39 8.23 -16.92 0.81
N ASP A 40 7.47 -17.54 1.73
CA ASP A 40 6.28 -16.95 2.36
C ASP A 40 6.68 -15.89 3.40
N LEU A 41 7.97 -15.73 3.69
CA LEU A 41 8.48 -14.66 4.54
C LEU A 41 8.58 -13.32 3.80
N LEU A 42 8.63 -13.30 2.47
CA LEU A 42 8.76 -12.08 1.68
C LEU A 42 7.46 -11.74 0.95
N PRO A 43 7.26 -10.46 0.56
CA PRO A 43 6.21 -10.09 -0.37
C PRO A 43 6.37 -10.85 -1.70
N HIS A 44 5.29 -11.03 -2.45
CA HIS A 44 5.32 -11.81 -3.70
C HIS A 44 5.20 -10.93 -4.95
N TYR A 45 5.58 -9.66 -4.87
CA TYR A 45 5.37 -8.72 -5.97
C TYR A 45 6.30 -7.51 -6.00
N ASN A 46 6.45 -6.93 -7.20
CA ASN A 46 7.25 -5.71 -7.43
C ASN A 46 6.57 -4.45 -6.87
N ASN A 47 7.35 -3.46 -6.48
CA ASN A 47 6.96 -2.19 -5.86
C ASN A 47 6.27 -2.34 -4.50
N PHE A 48 6.49 -3.46 -3.79
CA PHE A 48 6.27 -3.45 -2.35
C PHE A 48 7.28 -2.48 -1.73
N ASN A 49 6.81 -1.52 -0.93
CA ASN A 49 7.65 -0.53 -0.27
C ASN A 49 7.79 -0.88 1.21
N TRP A 50 9.02 -0.84 1.69
CA TRP A 50 9.34 -0.81 3.11
C TRP A 50 9.88 0.57 3.47
N SER A 51 9.36 1.12 4.58
CA SER A 51 9.84 2.36 5.17
C SER A 51 10.26 2.06 6.59
N TYR A 52 11.53 2.30 6.90
CA TYR A 52 12.11 1.98 8.20
C TYR A 52 12.56 3.26 8.90
N PHE A 53 12.35 3.30 10.21
CA PHE A 53 12.85 4.36 11.07
C PHE A 53 13.54 3.77 12.28
N GLY A 54 14.56 4.46 12.76
CA GLY A 54 15.41 3.98 13.83
C GLY A 54 15.85 5.08 14.78
N ILE A 55 16.76 4.69 15.66
CA ILE A 55 17.38 5.62 16.60
C ILE A 55 18.10 6.74 15.85
N THR A 56 18.27 7.90 16.51
CA THR A 56 19.01 9.06 15.96
C THR A 56 18.45 9.63 14.67
N GLY A 57 17.16 9.39 14.39
CA GLY A 57 16.47 9.87 13.19
C GLY A 57 16.82 9.09 11.93
N TYR A 58 17.63 8.03 12.02
CA TYR A 58 17.92 7.17 10.87
C TYR A 58 16.62 6.68 10.22
N GLY A 59 16.57 6.73 8.90
CA GLY A 59 15.52 6.11 8.14
C GLY A 59 16.03 5.68 6.77
N HIS A 60 15.32 4.74 6.16
CA HIS A 60 15.53 4.38 4.77
C HIS A 60 14.24 3.80 4.20
N ASP A 61 14.04 4.05 2.90
CA ASP A 61 12.96 3.48 2.13
C ASP A 61 13.54 2.54 1.10
N MET A 62 12.90 1.39 0.92
CA MET A 62 13.28 0.43 -0.11
C MET A 62 12.06 -0.18 -0.79
N SER A 63 12.22 -0.55 -2.05
CA SER A 63 11.14 -1.09 -2.89
C SER A 63 11.61 -2.27 -3.71
N ILE A 64 10.76 -3.27 -3.91
CA ILE A 64 11.07 -4.41 -4.78
C ILE A 64 11.07 -3.93 -6.24
N ALA A 65 12.24 -3.72 -6.85
CA ALA A 65 12.34 -3.35 -8.25
C ALA A 65 11.92 -4.52 -9.18
N SER A 66 12.36 -5.74 -8.89
CA SER A 66 11.94 -6.92 -9.64
C SER A 66 12.11 -8.22 -8.87
N ILE A 67 11.27 -9.21 -9.19
CA ILE A 67 11.40 -10.59 -8.72
C ILE A 67 11.67 -11.49 -9.92
N ILE A 68 12.82 -12.15 -9.94
CA ILE A 68 13.24 -13.01 -11.04
C ILE A 68 13.44 -14.43 -10.51
N LYS A 69 12.83 -15.40 -11.18
CA LYS A 69 13.10 -16.81 -10.91
C LYS A 69 14.27 -17.28 -11.77
N ASN A 70 15.38 -17.64 -11.12
CA ASN A 70 16.55 -18.22 -11.78
C ASN A 70 16.74 -19.65 -11.25
N ASP A 71 16.66 -20.63 -12.15
CA ASP A 71 16.72 -22.06 -11.79
C ASP A 71 15.67 -22.42 -10.70
N ASP A 72 16.13 -22.87 -9.53
CA ASP A 72 15.32 -23.25 -8.37
C ASP A 72 15.18 -22.12 -7.32
N ASN A 73 15.79 -20.96 -7.55
CA ASN A 73 15.83 -19.84 -6.60
C ASN A 73 14.97 -18.65 -7.07
N LEU A 74 14.45 -17.86 -6.12
CA LEU A 74 13.82 -16.56 -6.40
C LEU A 74 14.77 -15.45 -5.96
N HIS A 75 15.00 -14.50 -6.85
CA HIS A 75 15.84 -13.33 -6.64
C HIS A 75 14.96 -12.09 -6.58
N TYR A 76 15.09 -11.32 -5.52
CA TYR A 76 14.41 -10.06 -5.29
C TYR A 76 15.43 -8.94 -5.39
N TYR A 77 15.36 -8.15 -6.46
CA TYR A 77 16.18 -6.96 -6.61
C TYR A 77 15.45 -5.78 -5.98
N ILE A 78 16.08 -5.14 -5.01
CA ILE A 78 15.51 -4.09 -4.16
C ILE A 78 16.35 -2.84 -4.30
N ASN A 79 15.68 -1.72 -4.57
CA ASN A 79 16.30 -0.40 -4.68
C ASN A 79 15.65 0.55 -3.68
N GLY A 80 16.39 1.55 -3.22
CA GLY A 80 15.86 2.51 -2.27
C GLY A 80 16.80 3.69 -2.01
N ASN A 81 16.53 4.42 -0.93
CA ASN A 81 17.43 5.45 -0.43
C ASN A 81 17.46 5.48 1.10
N VAL A 82 18.64 5.69 1.66
CA VAL A 82 18.82 6.10 3.05
C VAL A 82 18.44 7.58 3.17
N HIS A 83 17.74 7.94 4.25
CA HIS A 83 17.33 9.32 4.48
C HIS A 83 18.55 10.20 4.77
N ASP A 84 18.63 11.37 4.12
CA ASP A 84 19.71 12.31 4.36
C ASP A 84 19.52 13.06 5.68
N MET A 85 20.22 12.59 6.72
CA MET A 85 20.23 13.21 8.05
C MET A 85 21.12 14.46 8.15
N SER A 86 21.84 14.81 7.10
CA SER A 86 22.75 15.96 7.07
C SER A 86 22.08 17.25 6.61
N SER A 87 20.78 17.24 6.32
CA SER A 87 20.07 18.40 5.75
C SER A 87 20.75 18.95 4.49
N GLY A 88 21.32 18.08 3.65
CA GLY A 88 22.02 18.45 2.41
C GLY A 88 23.49 18.86 2.58
N GLU A 89 24.08 18.73 3.78
CA GLU A 89 25.51 19.04 4.00
C GLU A 89 26.45 17.92 3.52
N SER A 90 25.94 16.70 3.37
CA SER A 90 26.68 15.53 2.90
C SER A 90 26.67 15.42 1.37
N ASN A 91 27.80 15.02 0.79
CA ASN A 91 27.88 14.60 -0.61
C ASN A 91 27.91 13.06 -0.76
N ALA A 92 27.47 12.34 0.28
CA ALA A 92 27.39 10.88 0.22
C ALA A 92 26.35 10.43 -0.81
N ASP A 93 26.59 9.27 -1.41
CA ASP A 93 25.55 8.55 -2.14
C ASP A 93 24.66 7.87 -1.10
N PHE A 94 23.36 8.15 -1.16
CA PHE A 94 22.36 7.57 -0.26
C PHE A 94 21.50 6.53 -0.96
N SER A 95 21.74 6.27 -2.25
CA SER A 95 21.05 5.20 -2.93
C SER A 95 21.38 3.86 -2.28
N LEU A 96 20.42 2.94 -2.21
CA LEU A 96 20.67 1.59 -1.71
C LEU A 96 20.28 0.56 -2.76
N SER A 97 21.07 -0.51 -2.82
CA SER A 97 20.84 -1.70 -3.63
C SER A 97 20.98 -2.93 -2.74
N LEU A 98 19.96 -3.78 -2.78
CA LEU A 98 19.85 -4.99 -1.97
C LEU A 98 19.27 -6.12 -2.81
N GLU A 99 19.72 -7.35 -2.56
CA GLU A 99 19.18 -8.56 -3.15
C GLU A 99 18.73 -9.53 -2.04
N TYR A 100 17.48 -9.98 -2.09
CA TYR A 100 17.08 -11.19 -1.36
C TYR A 100 17.11 -12.41 -2.29
N ILE A 101 17.77 -13.47 -1.84
CA ILE A 101 17.79 -14.76 -2.54
C ILE A 101 17.04 -15.77 -1.68
N VAL A 102 15.93 -16.26 -2.21
CA VAL A 102 15.13 -17.32 -1.60
C VAL A 102 15.56 -18.65 -2.20
N GLU A 103 16.23 -19.45 -1.38
CA GLU A 103 16.57 -20.84 -1.67
C GLU A 103 15.55 -21.79 -1.01
N SER A 104 15.68 -23.08 -1.26
CA SER A 104 14.74 -24.09 -0.73
C SER A 104 14.65 -24.14 0.80
N ASP A 105 15.74 -23.77 1.49
CA ASP A 105 15.85 -23.88 2.95
C ASP A 105 16.37 -22.60 3.63
N THR A 106 16.77 -21.57 2.88
CA THR A 106 17.49 -20.41 3.40
C THR A 106 17.03 -19.12 2.71
N LEU A 107 16.87 -18.04 3.47
CA LEU A 107 16.76 -16.67 2.95
C LEU A 107 18.10 -15.96 3.10
N ILE A 108 18.62 -15.42 2.02
CA ILE A 108 19.92 -14.73 1.99
C ILE A 108 19.69 -13.27 1.62
N GLN A 109 20.42 -12.37 2.29
CA GLN A 109 20.53 -10.97 1.91
C GLN A 109 21.93 -10.71 1.34
N ILE A 110 21.99 -9.97 0.24
CA ILE A 110 23.20 -9.35 -0.29
C ILE A 110 22.96 -7.84 -0.38
N LYS A 111 23.90 -7.03 0.08
CA LYS A 111 23.85 -5.56 -0.05
C LYS A 111 25.16 -5.02 -0.59
N GLU A 112 25.09 -3.92 -1.34
CA GLU A 112 26.27 -3.19 -1.82
C GLU A 112 26.47 -1.86 -1.07
N GLU A 113 25.48 -1.42 -0.30
CA GLU A 113 25.45 -0.07 0.27
C GLU A 113 26.12 0.03 1.66
N GLU A 114 26.98 1.04 1.82
CA GLU A 114 27.74 1.31 3.04
C GLU A 114 27.01 2.27 4.00
N THR A 115 26.12 3.13 3.49
CA THR A 115 25.41 4.13 4.31
C THR A 115 24.22 3.57 5.10
N MET A 116 23.73 2.38 4.73
CA MET A 116 22.63 1.72 5.43
C MET A 116 23.09 1.28 6.84
N LEU A 117 22.28 1.58 7.86
CA LEU A 117 22.50 1.18 9.26
C LEU A 117 22.17 -0.31 9.46
N ASP A 118 22.69 -1.19 8.62
CA ASP A 118 22.45 -2.63 8.62
C ASP A 118 23.75 -3.40 8.92
N SER A 119 23.81 -4.67 8.50
CA SER A 119 24.91 -5.57 8.78
C SER A 119 26.26 -5.04 8.33
N GLU A 120 27.29 -5.39 9.09
CA GLU A 120 28.68 -5.15 8.67
C GLU A 120 29.14 -6.13 7.59
N PHE A 121 28.30 -7.10 7.23
CA PHE A 121 28.57 -8.09 6.20
C PHE A 121 27.69 -7.83 4.98
N ASP A 122 28.31 -7.83 3.79
CA ASP A 122 27.59 -7.61 2.53
C ASP A 122 26.73 -8.81 2.15
N ARG A 123 27.03 -10.00 2.67
CA ARG A 123 26.22 -11.22 2.47
C ARG A 123 25.96 -11.90 3.80
N ILE A 124 24.69 -12.16 4.09
CA ILE A 124 24.25 -12.85 5.31
C ILE A 124 23.04 -13.74 5.06
N GLU A 125 23.03 -14.93 5.64
CA GLU A 125 21.85 -15.80 5.73
C GLU A 125 20.95 -15.27 6.85
N LEU A 126 19.75 -14.79 6.51
CA LEU A 126 18.81 -14.20 7.46
C LEU A 126 18.04 -15.26 8.27
N ILE A 127 17.64 -16.36 7.63
CA ILE A 127 16.90 -17.41 8.32
C ILE A 127 17.01 -18.73 7.55
N ARG A 128 16.96 -19.85 8.29
CA ARG A 128 17.05 -21.20 7.73
C ARG A 128 15.95 -22.11 8.30
N THR A 129 15.49 -23.07 7.49
CA THR A 129 14.55 -24.10 7.92
C THR A 129 15.22 -25.15 8.84
N PRO A 130 14.46 -25.82 9.73
CA PRO A 130 13.03 -25.65 9.98
C PRO A 130 12.71 -24.32 10.66
N LEU A 131 11.60 -23.68 10.28
CA LEU A 131 11.17 -22.41 10.85
C LEU A 131 10.51 -22.62 12.22
N VAL A 132 11.31 -23.03 13.20
CA VAL A 132 10.90 -23.32 14.58
C VAL A 132 11.92 -22.77 15.57
N GLN A 133 11.48 -22.47 16.78
CA GLN A 133 12.35 -22.01 17.85
C GLN A 133 13.45 -23.04 18.14
N GLY A 134 14.68 -22.56 18.26
CA GLY A 134 15.88 -23.36 18.50
C GLY A 134 16.59 -23.86 17.24
N THR A 135 16.08 -23.59 16.04
CA THR A 135 16.83 -23.83 14.80
C THR A 135 18.10 -23.01 14.80
N HIS A 136 19.22 -23.67 14.54
CA HIS A 136 20.56 -23.12 14.69
C HIS A 136 21.41 -23.49 13.46
N TRP A 137 22.21 -22.53 13.00
CA TRP A 137 23.17 -22.74 11.93
C TRP A 137 24.41 -21.86 12.13
N THR A 138 25.48 -22.21 11.43
CA THR A 138 26.68 -21.39 11.34
C THR A 138 26.87 -20.94 9.90
N GLN A 139 27.38 -19.73 9.70
CA GLN A 139 27.66 -19.17 8.39
C GLN A 139 29.03 -18.49 8.36
N GLU A 140 29.74 -18.64 7.25
CA GLU A 140 30.97 -17.88 6.99
C GLU A 140 30.59 -16.55 6.33
N VAL A 141 31.05 -15.45 6.92
CA VAL A 141 30.81 -14.09 6.44
C VAL A 141 32.13 -13.35 6.33
N GLU A 142 32.21 -12.39 5.43
CA GLU A 142 33.42 -11.62 5.15
C GLU A 142 33.21 -10.15 5.51
N LYS A 143 34.16 -9.57 6.25
CA LYS A 143 34.25 -8.13 6.49
C LYS A 143 35.64 -7.65 6.10
N ASN A 144 35.72 -6.73 5.14
CA ASN A 144 36.98 -6.10 4.69
C ASN A 144 38.10 -7.13 4.38
N GLY A 145 37.79 -8.23 3.69
CA GLY A 145 38.78 -9.28 3.37
C GLY A 145 39.05 -10.29 4.48
N THR A 146 38.39 -10.16 5.63
CA THR A 146 38.56 -11.06 6.78
C THR A 146 37.33 -11.95 6.94
N LEU A 147 37.53 -13.26 6.85
CA LEU A 147 36.49 -14.26 7.12
C LEU A 147 36.28 -14.40 8.64
N THR A 148 35.02 -14.39 9.05
CA THR A 148 34.60 -14.80 10.39
C THR A 148 33.41 -15.77 10.30
N THR A 149 33.10 -16.43 11.42
CA THR A 149 31.99 -17.38 11.51
C THR A 149 30.95 -16.86 12.48
N LEU A 150 29.74 -16.64 11.97
CA LEU A 150 28.59 -16.33 12.79
C LEU A 150 27.87 -17.61 13.22
N SER A 151 27.42 -17.60 14.46
CA SER A 151 26.49 -18.53 15.06
C SER A 151 25.11 -17.87 15.04
N SER A 152 24.16 -18.46 14.31
CA SER A 152 22.82 -17.91 14.11
C SER A 152 21.75 -18.83 14.68
N THR A 153 20.74 -18.27 15.34
CA THR A 153 19.68 -19.05 15.99
C THR A 153 18.32 -18.37 15.88
N ILE A 154 17.27 -19.11 15.53
CA ILE A 154 15.88 -18.69 15.73
C ILE A 154 15.57 -18.79 17.23
N THR A 155 15.61 -17.69 17.94
CA THR A 155 15.47 -17.67 19.40
C THR A 155 14.02 -17.60 19.86
N ASP A 156 13.13 -17.08 19.03
CA ASP A 156 11.71 -17.00 19.31
C ASP A 156 10.85 -17.13 18.04
N VAL A 157 9.66 -17.70 18.20
CA VAL A 157 8.64 -17.82 17.14
C VAL A 157 7.29 -17.45 17.72
N GLU A 158 6.80 -16.26 17.37
CA GLU A 158 5.54 -15.72 17.85
C GLU A 158 4.46 -15.85 16.77
N VAL A 159 3.40 -16.60 17.05
CA VAL A 159 2.22 -16.65 16.17
C VAL A 159 1.28 -15.54 16.58
N THR A 160 1.27 -14.46 15.80
CA THR A 160 0.36 -13.34 16.02
C THR A 160 -0.89 -13.49 15.17
N ASN A 161 -1.84 -12.56 15.33
CA ASN A 161 -2.92 -12.46 14.38
C ASN A 161 -2.41 -12.00 13.00
N GLU A 162 -1.34 -11.21 12.94
CA GLU A 162 -0.76 -10.50 11.77
C GLU A 162 0.17 -11.34 10.91
N GLY A 163 0.54 -12.53 11.38
CA GLY A 163 1.51 -13.42 10.74
C GLY A 163 2.44 -14.01 11.80
N THR A 164 3.22 -15.01 11.40
CA THR A 164 4.24 -15.56 12.29
C THR A 164 5.48 -14.67 12.28
N ILE A 165 5.97 -14.28 13.46
CA ILE A 165 7.18 -13.49 13.63
C ILE A 165 8.30 -14.41 14.12
N PHE A 166 9.44 -14.37 13.44
CA PHE A 166 10.64 -15.12 13.78
C PHE A 166 11.70 -14.15 14.30
N THR A 167 12.17 -14.35 15.52
CA THR A 167 13.32 -13.60 16.05
C THR A 167 14.60 -14.42 15.83
N VAL A 168 15.56 -13.83 15.14
CA VAL A 168 16.86 -14.44 14.81
C VAL A 168 17.98 -13.63 15.44
N ILE A 169 18.89 -14.30 16.14
CA ILE A 169 20.11 -13.70 16.70
C ILE A 169 21.33 -14.21 15.93
N TYR A 170 22.29 -13.33 15.68
CA TYR A 170 23.57 -13.59 15.01
C TYR A 170 24.71 -13.13 15.92
N GLU A 171 25.61 -14.05 16.26
CA GLU A 171 26.75 -13.79 17.15
C GLU A 171 28.04 -14.26 16.50
N ASP A 172 29.11 -13.49 16.63
CA ASP A 172 30.45 -13.99 16.27
C ASP A 172 30.99 -14.87 17.41
N THR A 173 31.47 -16.06 17.05
CA THR A 173 32.08 -17.00 17.99
C THR A 173 33.37 -16.50 18.65
N ASN A 174 34.02 -15.48 18.07
CA ASN A 174 35.33 -14.98 18.50
C ASN A 174 35.34 -13.50 18.91
N SER A 175 34.20 -12.80 18.84
CA SER A 175 34.09 -11.38 19.22
C SER A 175 32.79 -11.09 19.96
N SER A 176 32.60 -9.85 20.41
CA SER A 176 31.37 -9.37 21.04
C SER A 176 30.29 -8.95 20.03
N TYR A 177 30.50 -9.24 18.74
CA TYR A 177 29.55 -8.91 17.68
C TYR A 177 28.19 -9.56 17.92
N TYR A 178 27.14 -8.75 17.80
CA TYR A 178 25.75 -9.14 18.00
C TYR A 178 24.85 -8.39 17.02
N GLU A 179 23.96 -9.12 16.37
CA GLU A 179 22.79 -8.59 15.66
C GLU A 179 21.54 -9.40 16.01
N LYS A 180 20.38 -8.76 15.97
CA LYS A 180 19.08 -9.41 16.04
C LYS A 180 18.17 -8.87 14.95
N ARG A 181 17.44 -9.77 14.30
CA ARG A 181 16.39 -9.44 13.34
C ARG A 181 15.07 -10.06 13.76
N GLN A 182 13.97 -9.37 13.49
CA GLN A 182 12.65 -9.99 13.45
C GLN A 182 12.16 -10.04 12.01
N LEU A 183 11.72 -11.21 11.58
CA LEU A 183 11.12 -11.43 10.26
C LEU A 183 9.65 -11.82 10.42
N GLN A 184 8.76 -11.13 9.72
CA GLN A 184 7.33 -11.44 9.72
C GLN A 184 6.92 -12.07 8.39
N GLU A 185 6.15 -13.15 8.49
CA GLU A 185 5.50 -13.82 7.37
C GLU A 185 4.78 -12.82 6.45
N GLY A 186 5.09 -12.83 5.16
CA GLY A 186 4.53 -11.97 4.11
C GLY A 186 5.09 -10.55 4.04
N ILE A 187 5.97 -10.15 4.97
CA ILE A 187 6.51 -8.78 5.06
C ILE A 187 8.02 -8.76 4.92
N GLY A 188 8.74 -9.72 5.50
CA GLY A 188 10.20 -9.75 5.52
C GLY A 188 10.75 -9.20 6.83
N VAL A 189 11.86 -8.48 6.80
CA VAL A 189 12.48 -7.90 8.00
C VAL A 189 11.60 -6.76 8.52
N ILE A 190 11.15 -6.87 9.77
CA ILE A 190 10.33 -5.85 10.45
C ILE A 190 11.06 -5.12 11.58
N ASP A 191 12.15 -5.70 12.08
CA ASP A 191 12.97 -5.12 13.14
C ASP A 191 14.42 -5.56 12.96
N PHE A 192 15.34 -4.64 13.21
CA PHE A 192 16.77 -4.89 13.26
C PHE A 192 17.39 -4.14 14.42
N GLU A 193 18.29 -4.79 15.14
CA GLU A 193 19.18 -4.14 16.09
C GLU A 193 20.59 -4.72 16.01
N LYS A 194 21.58 -3.87 16.30
CA LYS A 194 22.97 -4.29 16.50
C LYS A 194 23.66 -3.49 17.59
N VAL A 195 24.75 -4.04 18.10
CA VAL A 195 25.67 -3.30 18.97
C VAL A 195 26.71 -2.58 18.12
N MET A 196 26.93 -1.30 18.39
CA MET A 196 28.02 -0.50 17.84
C MET A 196 28.93 0.01 18.95
N TYR A 197 30.13 0.41 18.57
CA TYR A 197 31.17 0.92 19.46
C TYR A 197 31.48 2.36 19.10
N ASN A 198 31.56 3.24 20.11
CA ASN A 198 31.97 4.62 19.87
C ASN A 198 33.51 4.71 19.80
N ASN A 199 34.04 5.93 19.57
CA ASN A 199 35.49 6.14 19.50
C ASN A 199 36.25 5.84 20.82
N GLU A 200 35.53 5.60 21.91
CA GLU A 200 36.05 5.26 23.24
C GLU A 200 35.82 3.78 23.59
N ASP A 201 35.46 2.94 22.60
CA ASP A 201 35.12 1.52 22.74
C ASP A 201 33.90 1.24 23.65
N GLU A 202 33.04 2.23 23.88
CA GLU A 202 31.80 2.03 24.62
C GLU A 202 30.69 1.47 23.70
N GLU A 203 30.00 0.45 24.21
CA GLU A 203 28.89 -0.22 23.53
C GLU A 203 27.61 0.62 23.58
N TYR A 204 26.99 0.80 22.42
CA TYR A 204 25.64 1.34 22.30
C TYR A 204 24.82 0.53 21.30
N MET A 205 23.53 0.40 21.58
CA MET A 205 22.60 -0.32 20.72
C MET A 205 21.99 0.64 19.71
N VAL A 206 21.99 0.23 18.44
CA VAL A 206 21.24 0.89 17.38
C VAL A 206 20.19 -0.05 16.84
N ASN A 207 19.09 0.52 16.36
CA ASN A 207 18.00 -0.23 15.78
C ASN A 207 17.28 0.58 14.73
N TYR A 208 16.56 -0.13 13.87
CA TYR A 208 15.48 0.40 13.06
C TYR A 208 14.34 -0.63 13.02
N SER A 209 13.12 -0.13 12.87
CA SER A 209 11.92 -0.97 12.77
C SER A 209 11.06 -0.49 11.60
N LEU A 210 10.28 -1.41 11.04
CA LEU A 210 9.36 -1.12 9.96
C LEU A 210 8.25 -0.19 10.46
N PHE A 211 8.00 0.88 9.71
CA PHE A 211 6.93 1.80 9.98
C PHE A 211 5.74 1.51 9.06
N THR A 212 4.87 0.60 9.51
CA THR A 212 3.79 -0.01 8.71
C THR A 212 2.83 1.01 8.09
N ASN A 213 2.59 2.16 8.74
CA ASN A 213 1.71 3.20 8.22
C ASN A 213 2.22 3.81 6.89
N GLU A 214 3.54 3.90 6.71
CA GLU A 214 4.14 4.46 5.47
C GLU A 214 4.33 3.40 4.38
N THR A 215 4.32 2.11 4.75
CA THR A 215 4.33 1.00 3.78
C THR A 215 3.00 0.86 3.02
N GLY A 216 1.94 1.54 3.47
CA GLY A 216 0.58 1.40 2.92
C GLY A 216 -0.09 0.07 3.29
N LEU A 217 0.38 -0.60 4.35
CA LEU A 217 -0.13 -1.89 4.82
C LEU A 217 -0.82 -1.74 6.16
N ASP A 218 -2.16 -1.78 6.16
CA ASP A 218 -2.92 -2.02 7.37
C ASP A 218 -2.92 -3.54 7.67
N THR A 219 -2.09 -3.94 8.64
CA THR A 219 -1.94 -5.32 9.10
C THR A 219 -3.11 -5.80 9.96
N SER A 220 -3.99 -4.90 10.42
CA SER A 220 -5.15 -5.24 11.25
C SER A 220 -6.30 -5.88 10.45
N ILE A 221 -6.30 -5.69 9.12
CA ILE A 221 -7.31 -6.19 8.20
C ILE A 221 -7.25 -7.71 8.12
N ASN A 222 -8.40 -8.35 8.37
CA ASN A 222 -8.51 -9.81 8.35
C ASN A 222 -9.84 -10.28 7.79
N PHE A 223 -9.80 -11.28 6.91
CA PHE A 223 -10.99 -11.95 6.36
C PHE A 223 -10.99 -13.43 6.72
N LYS A 224 -12.18 -14.00 6.93
CA LYS A 224 -12.34 -15.41 7.33
C LYS A 224 -11.85 -16.42 6.30
N ASP A 225 -11.74 -16.00 5.05
CA ASP A 225 -11.44 -16.84 3.89
C ASP A 225 -10.10 -16.47 3.21
N THR A 226 -9.25 -15.70 3.90
CA THR A 226 -7.91 -15.36 3.41
C THR A 226 -6.85 -15.68 4.47
N SER A 227 -5.66 -16.08 4.04
CA SER A 227 -4.47 -16.01 4.88
C SER A 227 -3.91 -14.60 4.82
N ARG A 228 -3.40 -14.05 5.93
CA ARG A 228 -2.71 -12.73 5.93
C ARG A 228 -1.46 -12.72 5.07
N SER A 229 -0.79 -13.86 4.96
CA SER A 229 0.37 -14.08 4.08
C SER A 229 0.00 -14.35 2.63
N ALA A 230 -1.29 -14.36 2.27
CA ALA A 230 -1.65 -14.54 0.88
C ALA A 230 -1.09 -13.37 0.05
N TRP A 231 -0.49 -13.68 -1.10
CA TRP A 231 0.21 -12.74 -1.99
C TRP A 231 -0.57 -11.44 -2.29
N TYR A 232 -1.92 -11.50 -2.25
CA TYR A 232 -2.78 -10.37 -2.55
C TYR A 232 -3.13 -9.50 -1.34
N MET A 233 -2.93 -9.99 -0.11
CA MET A 233 -3.35 -9.29 1.10
C MET A 233 -2.71 -7.91 1.26
N PRO A 234 -1.41 -7.72 0.95
CA PRO A 234 -0.83 -6.38 1.01
C PRO A 234 -1.56 -5.34 0.13
N TYR A 235 -1.99 -5.74 -1.07
CA TYR A 235 -2.79 -4.87 -1.95
C TYR A 235 -4.19 -4.64 -1.44
N VAL A 236 -4.82 -5.68 -0.90
CA VAL A 236 -6.14 -5.57 -0.30
C VAL A 236 -6.08 -4.62 0.88
N SER A 237 -5.06 -4.72 1.73
CA SER A 237 -4.82 -3.78 2.83
C SER A 237 -4.66 -2.36 2.32
N LYS A 238 -3.78 -2.13 1.34
CA LYS A 238 -3.59 -0.80 0.73
C LYS A 238 -4.89 -0.21 0.19
N LEU A 239 -5.67 -0.98 -0.56
CA LEU A 239 -6.93 -0.51 -1.14
C LEU A 239 -8.02 -0.27 -0.09
N ILE A 240 -8.03 -1.00 1.02
CA ILE A 240 -8.95 -0.74 2.14
C ILE A 240 -8.53 0.53 2.88
N THR A 241 -7.23 0.74 3.13
CA THR A 241 -6.72 1.97 3.73
C THR A 241 -7.05 3.20 2.88
N LEU A 242 -7.09 3.04 1.55
CA LEU A 242 -7.49 4.08 0.60
C LEU A 242 -9.02 4.20 0.42
N ASP A 243 -9.82 3.40 1.14
CA ASP A 243 -11.28 3.33 1.02
C ASP A 243 -11.79 2.96 -0.39
N LEU A 244 -10.97 2.23 -1.16
CA LEU A 244 -11.27 1.84 -2.54
C LEU A 244 -11.91 0.45 -2.64
N LEU A 245 -11.52 -0.46 -1.75
CA LEU A 245 -11.95 -1.86 -1.78
C LEU A 245 -12.38 -2.28 -0.39
N HIS A 246 -13.44 -3.10 -0.30
CA HIS A 246 -13.86 -3.71 0.95
C HIS A 246 -14.18 -5.20 0.77
N GLY A 247 -14.17 -5.93 1.89
CA GLY A 247 -14.76 -7.25 1.96
C GLY A 247 -16.28 -7.22 2.08
N TYR A 248 -16.86 -8.41 2.18
CA TYR A 248 -18.30 -8.61 2.30
C TYR A 248 -18.77 -8.48 3.76
N PRO A 249 -20.05 -8.17 4.01
CA PRO A 249 -20.61 -8.07 5.36
C PRO A 249 -20.48 -9.33 6.22
N ASP A 250 -20.25 -10.50 5.61
CA ASP A 250 -20.01 -11.78 6.28
C ASP A 250 -18.56 -11.95 6.79
N GLN A 251 -17.72 -10.93 6.62
CA GLN A 251 -16.28 -10.89 6.92
C GLN A 251 -15.43 -11.78 5.99
N THR A 252 -15.88 -11.97 4.74
CA THR A 252 -15.10 -12.64 3.69
C THR A 252 -14.57 -11.63 2.66
N PHE A 253 -13.46 -11.94 1.99
CA PHE A 253 -12.96 -11.17 0.85
C PHE A 253 -13.30 -11.84 -0.49
N ARG A 254 -13.38 -13.17 -0.52
CA ARG A 254 -13.62 -14.02 -1.70
C ARG A 254 -12.55 -13.81 -2.77
N PRO A 255 -11.26 -14.07 -2.46
CA PRO A 255 -10.13 -13.75 -3.34
C PRO A 255 -10.22 -14.37 -4.73
N ASN A 256 -10.75 -15.61 -4.80
CA ASN A 256 -10.89 -16.38 -6.05
C ASN A 256 -12.20 -16.10 -6.78
N LYS A 257 -13.08 -15.24 -6.25
CA LYS A 257 -14.30 -14.85 -6.96
C LYS A 257 -13.91 -13.92 -8.11
N GLU A 258 -14.44 -14.20 -9.28
CA GLU A 258 -14.30 -13.33 -10.45
C GLU A 258 -14.95 -11.96 -10.20
N ILE A 259 -14.28 -10.90 -10.63
CA ILE A 259 -14.81 -9.53 -10.57
C ILE A 259 -15.62 -9.25 -11.83
N THR A 260 -16.78 -8.64 -11.65
CA THR A 260 -17.64 -8.22 -12.77
C THR A 260 -17.12 -6.95 -13.44
N VAL A 261 -17.53 -6.71 -14.69
CA VAL A 261 -17.22 -5.46 -15.40
C VAL A 261 -17.67 -4.23 -14.58
N ALA A 262 -18.87 -4.27 -13.99
CA ALA A 262 -19.41 -3.21 -13.14
C ALA A 262 -18.54 -2.94 -11.89
N GLU A 263 -18.15 -4.00 -11.17
CA GLU A 263 -17.27 -3.89 -10.01
C GLU A 263 -15.89 -3.34 -10.42
N PHE A 264 -15.38 -3.75 -11.57
CA PHE A 264 -14.10 -3.28 -12.09
C PHE A 264 -14.13 -1.78 -12.44
N LEU A 265 -15.14 -1.33 -13.19
CA LEU A 265 -15.30 0.09 -13.55
C LEU A 265 -15.51 0.97 -12.31
N LYS A 266 -16.27 0.50 -11.31
CA LYS A 266 -16.37 1.20 -10.03
C LYS A 266 -14.99 1.42 -9.41
N LEU A 267 -14.18 0.37 -9.29
CA LEU A 267 -12.83 0.48 -8.72
C LEU A 267 -11.94 1.42 -9.54
N THR A 268 -12.03 1.40 -10.87
CA THR A 268 -11.32 2.33 -11.75
C THR A 268 -11.67 3.79 -11.45
N ILE A 269 -12.96 4.10 -11.41
CA ILE A 269 -13.44 5.47 -11.16
C ILE A 269 -13.05 5.96 -9.76
N LEU A 270 -13.19 5.12 -8.73
CA LEU A 270 -12.76 5.47 -7.37
C LEU A 270 -11.24 5.64 -7.25
N SER A 271 -10.46 4.83 -7.99
CA SER A 271 -8.99 4.94 -8.00
C SER A 271 -8.52 6.24 -8.67
N LEU A 272 -9.31 6.78 -9.61
CA LEU A 272 -9.13 8.11 -10.19
C LEU A 272 -9.68 9.23 -9.28
N SER A 273 -10.03 8.90 -8.04
CA SER A 273 -10.53 9.82 -7.01
C SER A 273 -11.88 10.47 -7.29
N TYR A 274 -12.67 9.94 -8.23
CA TYR A 274 -14.06 10.36 -8.41
C TYR A 274 -14.97 9.62 -7.42
N ASN A 275 -15.38 10.32 -6.36
CA ASN A 275 -16.12 9.75 -5.25
C ASN A 275 -17.62 9.71 -5.56
N LEU A 276 -18.06 8.71 -6.32
CA LEU A 276 -19.45 8.57 -6.73
C LEU A 276 -20.23 7.60 -5.84
N GLU A 277 -21.45 8.00 -5.51
CA GLU A 277 -22.43 7.16 -4.84
C GLU A 277 -23.07 6.13 -5.78
N ALA A 278 -23.54 5.03 -5.21
CA ALA A 278 -24.27 4.02 -5.96
C ALA A 278 -25.62 4.56 -6.45
N GLY A 279 -26.01 4.22 -7.68
CA GLY A 279 -27.31 4.59 -8.24
C GLY A 279 -28.49 3.88 -7.55
N ASP A 280 -29.65 4.53 -7.50
CA ASP A 280 -30.84 4.01 -6.81
C ASP A 280 -31.43 2.74 -7.47
N ASP A 281 -31.49 2.71 -8.80
CA ASP A 281 -32.09 1.60 -9.56
C ASP A 281 -31.05 0.56 -10.01
N ILE A 282 -29.97 1.02 -10.64
CA ILE A 282 -28.85 0.20 -11.07
C ILE A 282 -27.60 0.82 -10.42
N TRP A 283 -27.09 0.14 -9.40
CA TRP A 283 -26.04 0.67 -8.52
C TRP A 283 -24.79 1.13 -9.27
N PHE A 284 -24.47 0.48 -10.39
CA PHE A 284 -23.24 0.76 -11.14
C PHE A 284 -23.38 1.84 -12.23
N ASN A 285 -24.57 2.37 -12.50
CA ASN A 285 -24.79 3.34 -13.58
C ASN A 285 -23.90 4.60 -13.46
N PRO A 286 -23.75 5.24 -12.29
CA PRO A 286 -22.92 6.43 -12.17
C PRO A 286 -21.46 6.19 -12.59
N TYR A 287 -20.92 5.01 -12.29
CA TYR A 287 -19.55 4.66 -12.66
C TYR A 287 -19.42 4.40 -14.17
N ILE A 288 -20.45 3.84 -14.83
CA ILE A 288 -20.47 3.69 -16.30
C ILE A 288 -20.50 5.07 -16.95
N GLU A 289 -21.41 5.95 -16.51
CA GLU A 289 -21.56 7.30 -17.06
C GLU A 289 -20.26 8.10 -16.93
N LYS A 290 -19.60 8.03 -15.76
CA LYS A 290 -18.29 8.66 -15.56
C LYS A 290 -17.20 8.01 -16.43
N SER A 291 -17.21 6.69 -16.61
CA SER A 291 -16.25 6.00 -17.48
C SER A 291 -16.41 6.41 -18.96
N LEU A 292 -17.64 6.70 -19.41
CA LEU A 292 -17.91 7.24 -20.74
C LEU A 292 -17.49 8.70 -20.87
N GLU A 293 -17.75 9.51 -19.85
CA GLU A 293 -17.35 10.93 -19.80
C GLU A 293 -15.82 11.10 -19.90
N LEU A 294 -15.07 10.19 -19.26
CA LEU A 294 -13.61 10.20 -19.23
C LEU A 294 -12.97 9.46 -20.42
N ASP A 295 -13.76 9.02 -21.40
CA ASP A 295 -13.30 8.21 -22.55
C ASP A 295 -12.54 6.91 -22.15
N ILE A 296 -12.78 6.41 -20.93
CA ILE A 296 -12.21 5.13 -20.46
C ILE A 296 -12.85 3.96 -21.22
N ILE A 297 -14.15 4.09 -21.49
CA ILE A 297 -14.93 3.14 -22.29
C ILE A 297 -15.79 3.91 -23.32
N SER A 298 -16.30 3.19 -24.31
CA SER A 298 -17.33 3.65 -25.25
C SER A 298 -18.68 2.92 -25.04
N ASN A 299 -19.78 3.46 -25.58
CA ASN A 299 -21.15 2.93 -25.36
C ASN A 299 -21.33 1.43 -25.65
N ASP A 300 -20.58 0.88 -26.61
CA ASP A 300 -20.71 -0.53 -27.03
C ASP A 300 -19.51 -1.39 -26.58
N THR A 301 -18.73 -0.91 -25.60
CA THR A 301 -17.54 -1.65 -25.11
C THR A 301 -17.93 -2.96 -24.44
N PHE A 302 -19.05 -2.98 -23.71
CA PHE A 302 -19.51 -4.13 -22.95
C PHE A 302 -20.98 -4.42 -23.24
N ASP A 303 -21.29 -5.70 -23.40
CA ASP A 303 -22.62 -6.23 -23.67
C ASP A 303 -23.41 -6.55 -22.39
N ASP A 304 -22.70 -6.92 -21.32
CA ASP A 304 -23.25 -7.15 -19.98
C ASP A 304 -22.25 -6.65 -18.93
N TYR A 305 -22.72 -5.80 -18.01
CA TYR A 305 -21.87 -5.28 -16.94
C TYR A 305 -21.80 -6.22 -15.71
N ASN A 306 -22.66 -7.23 -15.63
CA ASN A 306 -22.70 -8.19 -14.52
C ASN A 306 -21.87 -9.45 -14.79
N ARG A 307 -21.41 -9.67 -16.03
CA ARG A 307 -20.51 -10.78 -16.31
C ARG A 307 -19.10 -10.47 -15.78
N PRO A 308 -18.31 -11.53 -15.49
CA PRO A 308 -16.87 -11.38 -15.27
C PRO A 308 -16.17 -10.61 -16.39
N ILE A 309 -15.22 -9.77 -16.01
CA ILE A 309 -14.34 -9.08 -16.97
C ILE A 309 -13.19 -10.00 -17.38
N THR A 310 -12.84 -9.98 -18.67
CA THR A 310 -11.68 -10.71 -19.20
C THR A 310 -10.39 -9.94 -19.01
N ARG A 311 -9.24 -10.63 -19.14
CA ARG A 311 -7.93 -10.00 -18.96
C ARG A 311 -7.62 -8.94 -20.01
N GLU A 312 -8.04 -9.14 -21.26
CA GLU A 312 -7.89 -8.16 -22.33
C GLU A 312 -8.71 -6.89 -22.07
N GLU A 313 -9.97 -7.07 -21.68
CA GLU A 313 -10.89 -5.98 -21.36
C GLU A 313 -10.39 -5.12 -20.20
N MET A 314 -9.98 -5.74 -19.08
CA MET A 314 -9.42 -4.99 -17.95
C MET A 314 -8.16 -4.22 -18.35
N THR A 315 -7.33 -4.78 -19.23
CA THR A 315 -6.08 -4.14 -19.66
C THR A 315 -6.36 -2.85 -20.41
N LYS A 316 -7.30 -2.89 -21.35
CA LYS A 316 -7.76 -1.69 -22.08
C LYS A 316 -8.29 -0.62 -21.14
N VAL A 317 -9.15 -1.01 -20.18
CA VAL A 317 -9.72 -0.08 -19.19
C VAL A 317 -8.63 0.60 -18.37
N ILE A 318 -7.63 -0.14 -17.87
CA ILE A 318 -6.53 0.43 -17.07
C ILE A 318 -5.65 1.38 -17.88
N VAL A 319 -5.28 0.99 -19.10
CA VAL A 319 -4.44 1.85 -19.96
C VAL A 319 -5.15 3.17 -20.28
N ASN A 320 -6.46 3.11 -20.58
CA ASN A 320 -7.25 4.30 -20.79
C ASN A 320 -7.37 5.14 -19.51
N ALA A 321 -7.60 4.52 -18.35
CA ALA A 321 -7.65 5.21 -17.06
C ALA A 321 -6.32 5.92 -16.72
N LEU A 322 -5.19 5.37 -17.15
CA LEU A 322 -3.87 6.01 -17.01
C LEU A 322 -3.63 7.15 -18.02
N GLY A 323 -4.57 7.42 -18.92
CA GLY A 323 -4.43 8.41 -20.00
C GLY A 323 -3.30 8.07 -20.97
N LYS A 324 -2.97 6.78 -21.14
CA LYS A 324 -1.86 6.34 -22.00
C LYS A 324 -2.38 5.91 -23.37
N GLU A 325 -1.67 6.34 -24.40
CA GLU A 325 -1.95 5.92 -25.77
C GLU A 325 -1.51 4.46 -25.99
N PRO A 326 -2.31 3.64 -26.69
CA PRO A 326 -1.95 2.26 -27.01
C PRO A 326 -0.73 2.24 -27.95
N GLN A 327 0.20 1.30 -27.72
CA GLN A 327 1.47 1.23 -28.45
C GLN A 327 1.67 -0.15 -29.06
N TRP A 328 2.10 -0.18 -30.32
CA TRP A 328 2.41 -1.44 -30.99
C TRP A 328 3.81 -1.92 -30.63
N GLY A 329 3.93 -3.20 -30.31
CA GLY A 329 5.20 -3.89 -30.15
C GLY A 329 5.02 -5.40 -30.11
N GLU A 330 6.15 -6.10 -29.95
CA GLU A 330 6.19 -7.56 -29.90
C GLU A 330 5.84 -8.04 -28.49
N LEU A 331 4.92 -9.01 -28.41
CA LEU A 331 4.52 -9.63 -27.15
C LEU A 331 5.22 -10.98 -27.02
N ASP A 332 6.07 -11.14 -26.00
CA ASP A 332 6.79 -12.40 -25.74
C ASP A 332 5.95 -13.39 -24.94
N PHE A 333 4.74 -13.71 -25.43
CA PHE A 333 3.87 -14.73 -24.85
C PHE A 333 3.57 -15.85 -25.85
N THR A 334 3.44 -17.06 -25.33
CA THR A 334 3.13 -18.25 -26.13
C THR A 334 1.73 -18.23 -26.73
N ASP A 335 0.80 -17.47 -26.14
CA ASP A 335 -0.57 -17.26 -26.59
C ASP A 335 -0.79 -15.86 -27.19
N ALA A 336 0.28 -15.12 -27.51
CA ALA A 336 0.18 -13.77 -28.08
C ALA A 336 -0.62 -13.72 -29.40
N ASP A 337 -0.52 -14.76 -30.23
CA ASP A 337 -1.26 -14.87 -31.49
C ASP A 337 -2.78 -15.09 -31.31
N GLU A 338 -3.23 -15.42 -30.09
CA GLU A 338 -4.64 -15.61 -29.75
C GLU A 338 -5.30 -14.31 -29.24
N ILE A 339 -4.52 -13.30 -28.88
CA ILE A 339 -4.99 -11.99 -28.41
C ILE A 339 -5.72 -11.28 -29.55
N ASP A 340 -6.90 -10.69 -29.29
CA ASP A 340 -7.57 -9.89 -30.32
C ASP A 340 -6.64 -8.74 -30.74
N SER A 341 -6.47 -8.57 -32.04
CA SER A 341 -5.66 -7.51 -32.63
C SER A 341 -5.96 -6.11 -32.10
N GLU A 342 -7.19 -5.85 -31.63
CA GLU A 342 -7.55 -4.58 -30.99
C GLU A 342 -6.87 -4.39 -29.62
N TYR A 343 -6.68 -5.46 -28.85
CA TYR A 343 -6.11 -5.41 -27.50
C TYR A 343 -4.58 -5.47 -27.49
N VAL A 344 -3.93 -6.00 -28.54
CA VAL A 344 -2.46 -6.08 -28.65
C VAL A 344 -1.73 -4.79 -28.23
N PRO A 345 -2.08 -3.60 -28.75
CA PRO A 345 -1.33 -2.41 -28.39
C PRO A 345 -1.60 -1.89 -26.96
N TYR A 346 -2.72 -2.29 -26.35
CA TYR A 346 -3.00 -2.04 -24.92
C TYR A 346 -2.20 -2.99 -24.03
N VAL A 347 -2.15 -4.27 -24.40
CA VAL A 347 -1.38 -5.29 -23.69
C VAL A 347 0.10 -4.93 -23.67
N TYR A 348 0.65 -4.51 -24.82
CA TYR A 348 2.05 -4.12 -24.92
C TYR A 348 2.39 -2.97 -23.97
N ILE A 349 1.65 -1.85 -24.02
CA ILE A 349 1.96 -0.70 -23.15
C ILE A 349 1.73 -1.03 -21.66
N ALA A 350 0.75 -1.87 -21.32
CA ALA A 350 0.54 -2.29 -19.93
C ALA A 350 1.71 -3.12 -19.36
N ILE A 351 2.41 -3.88 -20.21
CA ILE A 351 3.62 -4.62 -19.83
C ILE A 351 4.79 -3.66 -19.65
N GLU A 352 4.99 -2.74 -20.60
CA GLU A 352 6.03 -1.71 -20.51
C GLU A 352 5.90 -0.85 -19.24
N LEU A 353 4.66 -0.58 -18.82
CA LEU A 353 4.36 0.14 -17.57
C LEU A 353 4.43 -0.74 -16.32
N GLY A 354 4.65 -2.06 -16.45
CA GLY A 354 4.76 -2.99 -15.33
C GLY A 354 3.41 -3.38 -14.68
N PHE A 355 2.28 -2.95 -15.24
CA PHE A 355 0.95 -3.30 -14.74
C PHE A 355 0.61 -4.77 -14.98
N ILE A 356 1.23 -5.39 -15.98
CA ILE A 356 0.99 -6.78 -16.39
C ILE A 356 2.32 -7.50 -16.66
N GLN A 357 2.50 -8.68 -16.08
CA GLN A 357 3.67 -9.55 -16.33
C GLN A 357 3.35 -10.90 -17.00
N GLY A 358 2.07 -11.25 -17.17
CA GLY A 358 1.65 -12.60 -17.61
C GLY A 358 1.86 -13.66 -16.53
N TYR A 359 1.62 -14.93 -16.86
CA TYR A 359 1.80 -16.07 -15.95
C TYR A 359 3.14 -16.77 -16.25
N PRO A 360 4.15 -16.64 -15.37
CA PRO A 360 5.51 -17.15 -15.63
C PRO A 360 5.56 -18.67 -15.80
N SER A 361 4.65 -19.41 -15.15
CA SER A 361 4.64 -20.87 -15.18
C SER A 361 4.44 -21.47 -16.57
N TYR A 362 3.79 -20.72 -17.48
CA TYR A 362 3.51 -21.16 -18.86
C TYR A 362 3.93 -20.14 -19.92
N ASN A 363 4.50 -19.00 -19.51
CA ASN A 363 4.76 -17.84 -20.37
C ASN A 363 3.53 -17.45 -21.22
N THR A 364 2.39 -17.28 -20.57
CA THR A 364 1.10 -16.95 -21.20
C THR A 364 0.54 -15.64 -20.68
N PHE A 365 -0.09 -14.86 -21.55
CA PHE A 365 -0.95 -13.75 -21.15
C PHE A 365 -2.26 -14.25 -20.51
N ALA A 366 -2.83 -15.37 -20.97
CA ALA A 366 -4.13 -15.91 -20.56
C ALA A 366 -5.32 -14.97 -20.83
N LEU A 367 -5.50 -14.60 -22.10
CA LEU A 367 -6.46 -13.56 -22.56
C LEU A 367 -7.91 -13.74 -22.08
N ASN A 368 -8.44 -14.97 -22.18
CA ASN A 368 -9.83 -15.29 -21.88
C ASN A 368 -10.08 -15.65 -20.40
N GLN A 369 -9.05 -15.59 -19.56
CA GLN A 369 -9.21 -15.85 -18.14
C GLN A 369 -9.93 -14.67 -17.48
N PHE A 370 -10.92 -14.98 -16.66
CA PHE A 370 -11.62 -13.98 -15.87
C PHE A 370 -10.75 -13.54 -14.70
N THR A 371 -10.76 -12.24 -14.44
CA THR A 371 -9.96 -11.64 -13.38
C THR A 371 -10.58 -11.92 -12.02
N THR A 372 -9.80 -12.49 -11.10
CA THR A 372 -10.23 -12.70 -9.71
C THR A 372 -10.14 -11.41 -8.90
N ARG A 373 -10.86 -11.34 -7.77
CA ARG A 373 -10.78 -10.20 -6.83
C ARG A 373 -9.37 -9.97 -6.30
N ALA A 374 -8.59 -11.03 -6.11
CA ALA A 374 -7.19 -10.94 -5.70
C ALA A 374 -6.31 -10.26 -6.78
N GLU A 375 -6.47 -10.65 -8.04
CA GLU A 375 -5.76 -10.06 -9.18
C GLU A 375 -6.18 -8.61 -9.42
N ALA A 376 -7.48 -8.32 -9.30
CA ALA A 376 -7.98 -6.96 -9.35
C ALA A 376 -7.39 -6.09 -8.23
N ALA A 377 -7.30 -6.60 -6.99
CA ALA A 377 -6.70 -5.84 -5.89
C ALA A 377 -5.24 -5.45 -6.18
N LYS A 378 -4.43 -6.37 -6.71
CA LYS A 378 -3.07 -6.08 -7.15
C LYS A 378 -3.03 -4.94 -8.18
N LEU A 379 -3.83 -5.08 -9.22
CA LEU A 379 -3.88 -4.12 -10.32
C LEU A 379 -4.30 -2.73 -9.86
N PHE A 380 -5.35 -2.64 -9.04
CA PHE A 380 -5.85 -1.37 -8.53
C PHE A 380 -4.91 -0.75 -7.50
N ALA A 381 -4.19 -1.54 -6.71
CA ALA A 381 -3.17 -1.00 -5.82
C ALA A 381 -2.05 -0.28 -6.59
N PHE A 382 -1.62 -0.84 -7.73
CA PHE A 382 -0.67 -0.18 -8.63
C PHE A 382 -1.26 1.02 -9.36
N LEU A 383 -2.51 0.93 -9.82
CA LEU A 383 -3.19 2.05 -10.48
C LEU A 383 -3.27 3.24 -9.53
N ALA A 384 -3.78 3.00 -8.32
CA ALA A 384 -3.94 4.01 -7.29
C ALA A 384 -2.57 4.65 -6.96
N GLU A 385 -1.54 3.84 -6.72
CA GLU A 385 -0.18 4.34 -6.51
C GLU A 385 0.34 5.20 -7.67
N THR A 386 0.18 4.73 -8.90
CA THR A 386 0.65 5.45 -10.10
C THR A 386 -0.04 6.80 -10.26
N ILE A 387 -1.35 6.88 -9.98
CA ILE A 387 -2.12 8.12 -10.01
C ILE A 387 -1.65 9.05 -8.88
N TYR A 388 -1.55 8.55 -7.65
CA TYR A 388 -1.17 9.38 -6.50
C TYR A 388 0.29 9.86 -6.54
N THR A 389 1.21 9.12 -7.15
CA THR A 389 2.58 9.61 -7.36
C THR A 389 2.62 10.74 -8.38
N GLN A 390 1.73 10.73 -9.39
CA GLN A 390 1.65 11.84 -10.37
C GLN A 390 0.98 13.08 -9.78
N GLU A 391 0.04 12.88 -8.85
CA GLU A 391 -0.81 13.94 -8.30
C GLU A 391 -0.40 14.38 -6.90
N SER A 392 0.75 13.91 -6.39
CA SER A 392 1.24 14.22 -5.05
C SER A 392 1.29 15.73 -4.80
N LEU A 393 0.70 16.20 -3.71
CA LEU A 393 0.73 17.61 -3.34
C LEU A 393 2.17 18.02 -3.02
N SER A 394 2.69 19.00 -3.75
CA SER A 394 3.97 19.64 -3.42
C SER A 394 3.75 20.74 -2.38
N ILE A 395 4.83 21.13 -1.71
CA ILE A 395 4.83 22.29 -0.81
C ILE A 395 4.31 23.55 -1.52
N SER A 396 4.76 23.85 -2.74
CA SER A 396 4.30 25.06 -3.45
C SER A 396 2.81 24.99 -3.75
N ASN A 397 2.33 23.84 -4.24
CA ASN A 397 0.92 23.67 -4.58
C ASN A 397 0.03 23.78 -3.34
N SER A 398 0.50 23.32 -2.17
CA SER A 398 -0.23 23.45 -0.91
C SER A 398 -0.37 24.91 -0.45
N LEU A 399 0.67 25.74 -0.68
CA LEU A 399 0.63 27.17 -0.38
C LEU A 399 -0.25 27.93 -1.37
N ASP A 400 -0.18 27.58 -2.66
CA ASP A 400 -1.04 28.16 -3.69
C ASP A 400 -2.52 27.92 -3.36
N LEU A 401 -2.88 26.72 -2.91
CA LEU A 401 -4.25 26.38 -2.52
C LEU A 401 -4.71 27.10 -1.25
N GLU A 402 -3.84 27.26 -0.24
CA GLU A 402 -4.16 28.07 0.95
C GLU A 402 -4.36 29.54 0.57
N ASN A 403 -3.49 30.10 -0.27
CA ASN A 403 -3.62 31.48 -0.76
C ASN A 403 -4.92 31.66 -1.54
N GLU A 404 -5.26 30.73 -2.43
CA GLU A 404 -6.53 30.75 -3.15
C GLU A 404 -7.73 30.66 -2.21
N PHE A 405 -7.67 29.80 -1.18
CA PHE A 405 -8.71 29.71 -0.16
C PHE A 405 -8.93 31.04 0.57
N GLN A 406 -7.85 31.74 0.93
CA GLN A 406 -7.94 33.07 1.56
C GLN A 406 -8.56 34.11 0.62
N ASP A 407 -8.10 34.14 -0.63
CA ASP A 407 -8.60 35.09 -1.65
C ASP A 407 -10.09 34.85 -1.94
N ARG A 408 -10.52 33.59 -2.01
CA ARG A 408 -11.95 33.25 -2.16
C ARG A 408 -12.74 33.52 -0.88
N LEU A 409 -12.13 33.43 0.30
CA LEU A 409 -12.83 33.71 1.56
C LEU A 409 -13.07 35.21 1.79
N PHE A 410 -12.13 36.09 1.43
CA PHE A 410 -12.22 37.53 1.67
C PHE A 410 -12.57 38.31 0.42
N GLN A 411 -13.88 38.52 0.23
CA GLN A 411 -14.44 39.16 -0.96
C GLN A 411 -14.20 40.67 -1.02
N GLU A 412 -14.12 41.20 -2.25
CA GLU A 412 -14.12 42.65 -2.46
C GLU A 412 -15.46 43.26 -2.01
N THR A 413 -15.38 44.44 -1.40
CA THR A 413 -16.55 45.14 -0.85
C THR A 413 -16.70 46.56 -1.36
N GLU A 414 -17.90 47.10 -1.22
CA GLU A 414 -18.23 48.51 -1.45
C GLU A 414 -18.39 49.28 -0.14
N GLU A 415 -18.93 50.50 -0.22
CA GLU A 415 -19.24 51.30 0.95
C GLU A 415 -20.15 50.53 1.92
N GLY A 416 -19.76 50.48 3.20
CA GLY A 416 -20.49 49.71 4.21
C GLY A 416 -20.17 48.21 4.24
N TRP A 417 -19.11 47.76 3.58
CA TRP A 417 -18.65 46.36 3.55
C TRP A 417 -19.60 45.40 2.82
N VAL A 418 -20.48 45.94 1.98
CA VAL A 418 -21.38 45.16 1.12
C VAL A 418 -20.55 44.40 0.10
N VAL A 419 -20.78 43.09 -0.02
CA VAL A 419 -20.07 42.20 -0.94
C VAL A 419 -20.47 42.51 -2.38
N ARG A 420 -19.49 42.59 -3.29
CA ARG A 420 -19.73 42.96 -4.70
C ARG A 420 -20.32 41.83 -5.54
N ASP A 421 -19.68 40.66 -5.49
CA ASP A 421 -19.91 39.60 -6.48
C ASP A 421 -20.92 38.53 -6.03
N PHE A 422 -21.36 38.60 -4.77
CA PHE A 422 -22.28 37.63 -4.18
C PHE A 422 -23.41 38.32 -3.41
N ASN A 423 -24.65 37.87 -3.66
CA ASN A 423 -25.83 38.44 -3.02
C ASN A 423 -26.31 37.62 -1.79
N ASN A 424 -25.79 36.41 -1.61
CA ASN A 424 -26.17 35.54 -0.50
C ASN A 424 -25.02 34.60 -0.12
N LYS A 425 -25.07 34.12 1.13
CA LYS A 425 -24.07 33.21 1.68
C LYS A 425 -23.97 31.89 0.91
N GLN A 426 -25.07 31.38 0.35
CA GLN A 426 -25.08 30.07 -0.28
C GLN A 426 -24.24 30.04 -1.55
N ASP A 427 -24.39 31.05 -2.40
CA ASP A 427 -23.59 31.20 -3.63
C ASP A 427 -22.09 31.37 -3.29
N LEU A 428 -21.78 32.10 -2.23
CA LEU A 428 -20.40 32.26 -1.75
C LEU A 428 -19.83 30.94 -1.21
N ILE A 429 -20.62 30.20 -0.44
CA ILE A 429 -20.25 28.86 0.06
C ILE A 429 -19.97 27.92 -1.12
N ASP A 430 -20.85 27.91 -2.12
CA ASP A 430 -20.69 27.05 -3.30
C ASP A 430 -19.40 27.38 -4.08
N TYR A 431 -19.09 28.67 -4.23
CA TYR A 431 -17.87 29.13 -4.90
C TYR A 431 -16.57 28.75 -4.15
N ILE A 432 -16.54 28.91 -2.82
CA ILE A 432 -15.34 28.55 -2.03
C ILE A 432 -15.22 27.01 -1.91
N ALA A 433 -16.35 26.30 -1.84
CA ALA A 433 -16.38 24.84 -1.77
C ALA A 433 -15.87 24.14 -3.05
N GLU A 434 -15.53 24.88 -4.09
CA GLU A 434 -14.76 24.36 -5.23
C GLU A 434 -13.30 24.03 -4.86
N ILE A 435 -12.77 24.54 -3.75
CA ILE A 435 -11.37 24.31 -3.34
C ILE A 435 -11.22 23.93 -1.86
N ALA A 436 -12.34 23.76 -1.15
CA ALA A 436 -12.35 23.45 0.27
C ALA A 436 -13.57 22.63 0.66
N ASP A 437 -13.45 21.91 1.77
CA ASP A 437 -14.56 21.16 2.35
C ASP A 437 -15.72 22.11 2.71
N ARG A 438 -16.93 21.67 2.42
CA ARG A 438 -18.12 22.51 2.56
C ARG A 438 -18.40 22.89 4.02
N GLU A 439 -18.20 21.98 4.98
CA GLU A 439 -18.45 22.27 6.40
C GLU A 439 -17.43 23.29 6.92
N LEU A 440 -16.17 23.17 6.47
CA LEU A 440 -15.13 24.16 6.75
C LEU A 440 -15.54 25.54 6.22
N VAL A 441 -15.96 25.62 4.95
CA VAL A 441 -16.41 26.86 4.31
C VAL A 441 -17.59 27.48 5.03
N GLU A 442 -18.61 26.68 5.38
CA GLU A 442 -19.78 27.15 6.10
C GLU A 442 -19.39 27.77 7.45
N THR A 443 -18.43 27.20 8.16
CA THR A 443 -17.91 27.74 9.42
C THR A 443 -17.31 29.13 9.22
N TYR A 444 -16.49 29.29 8.18
CA TYR A 444 -15.85 30.56 7.86
C TYR A 444 -16.84 31.61 7.37
N VAL A 445 -17.70 31.28 6.40
CA VAL A 445 -18.70 32.21 5.86
C VAL A 445 -19.67 32.67 6.95
N ASN A 446 -20.07 31.78 7.85
CA ASN A 446 -20.94 32.16 8.97
C ASN A 446 -20.26 33.04 10.02
N ASN A 447 -18.94 32.92 10.19
CA ASN A 447 -18.19 33.77 11.12
C ASN A 447 -17.92 35.17 10.54
N TYR A 448 -17.59 35.26 9.26
CA TYR A 448 -17.14 36.51 8.64
C TYR A 448 -18.24 37.28 7.92
N TYR A 449 -19.35 36.66 7.52
CA TYR A 449 -20.41 37.35 6.77
C TYR A 449 -21.73 37.39 7.55
N ASP A 450 -22.50 38.46 7.39
CA ASP A 450 -23.86 38.59 7.93
C ASP A 450 -24.73 39.45 6.98
N TYR A 451 -26.02 39.55 7.27
CA TYR A 451 -26.95 40.39 6.52
C TYR A 451 -27.24 41.69 7.26
N ILE A 452 -27.01 42.83 6.60
CA ILE A 452 -27.40 44.16 7.10
C ILE A 452 -28.34 44.79 6.08
N ASP A 453 -29.54 45.16 6.53
CA ASP A 453 -30.61 45.71 5.67
C ASP A 453 -30.95 44.87 4.43
N GLY A 454 -30.69 43.55 4.50
CA GLY A 454 -30.95 42.58 3.42
C GLY A 454 -29.78 42.37 2.46
N GLU A 455 -28.70 43.15 2.60
CA GLU A 455 -27.47 43.01 1.81
C GLU A 455 -26.48 42.09 2.53
N LEU A 456 -25.71 41.30 1.76
CA LEU A 456 -24.62 40.48 2.29
C LEU A 456 -23.41 41.36 2.60
N VAL A 457 -22.93 41.31 3.84
CA VAL A 457 -21.87 42.19 4.34
C VAL A 457 -20.74 41.36 4.94
N LEU A 458 -19.50 41.71 4.61
CA LEU A 458 -18.29 41.20 5.27
C LEU A 458 -18.07 41.94 6.61
N ILE A 459 -18.06 41.20 7.71
CA ILE A 459 -17.85 41.72 9.05
C ILE A 459 -16.34 41.86 9.31
N PRO A 460 -15.82 43.08 9.54
CA PRO A 460 -14.40 43.29 9.80
C PRO A 460 -13.98 42.62 11.11
N LYS A 461 -13.17 41.58 11.01
CA LYS A 461 -12.60 40.80 12.12
C LYS A 461 -11.19 40.37 11.76
N ASP A 462 -10.42 39.94 12.75
CA ASP A 462 -9.13 39.30 12.50
C ASP A 462 -9.32 38.06 11.63
N GLY A 463 -8.48 37.93 10.60
CA GLY A 463 -8.51 36.79 9.68
C GLY A 463 -8.00 35.49 10.31
N PRO A 464 -8.17 34.36 9.62
CA PRO A 464 -7.52 33.11 10.03
C PRO A 464 -6.00 33.25 10.00
N THR A 465 -5.33 32.44 10.81
CA THR A 465 -3.91 32.59 11.18
C THR A 465 -2.84 32.61 10.08
N LEU A 466 -3.02 32.26 8.82
CA LEU A 466 -1.98 32.16 7.75
C LEU A 466 -0.63 31.44 8.05
N ILE A 467 -0.05 30.87 6.99
CA ILE A 467 1.36 30.44 6.99
C ILE A 467 2.25 31.66 6.83
N ILE A 468 3.33 31.70 7.59
CA ILE A 468 4.38 32.70 7.46
C ILE A 468 5.45 32.13 6.52
N GLU A 469 5.43 32.56 5.25
CA GLU A 469 6.25 31.99 4.17
C GLU A 469 7.77 32.10 4.39
N ASP A 470 8.24 33.09 5.17
CA ASP A 470 9.65 33.30 5.47
C ASP A 470 10.17 32.46 6.66
N ARG A 471 9.34 31.55 7.17
CA ARG A 471 9.67 30.64 8.28
C ARG A 471 9.53 29.19 7.86
N GLU A 472 10.14 28.29 8.62
CA GLU A 472 10.04 26.85 8.37
C GLU A 472 8.59 26.36 8.50
N TYR A 473 8.24 25.45 7.61
CA TYR A 473 6.99 24.67 7.62
C TYR A 473 7.28 23.34 6.93
N GLN A 474 6.49 22.32 7.28
CA GLN A 474 6.68 20.96 6.80
C GLN A 474 5.37 20.46 6.19
N LEU A 475 5.47 19.79 5.06
CA LEU A 475 4.36 19.07 4.45
C LEU A 475 4.55 17.59 4.75
N GLU A 476 3.66 17.06 5.58
CA GLU A 476 3.61 15.65 5.96
C GLU A 476 2.58 14.91 5.12
N ILE A 477 2.97 13.74 4.59
CA ILE A 477 2.06 12.84 3.90
C ILE A 477 1.40 11.97 4.97
N ILE A 478 0.08 12.11 5.16
CA ILE A 478 -0.68 11.26 6.09
C ILE A 478 -1.14 9.99 5.39
N THR A 479 -1.65 10.16 4.16
CA THR A 479 -1.97 9.08 3.21
C THR A 479 -1.77 9.64 1.80
N PRO A 480 -1.77 8.80 0.74
CA PRO A 480 -1.69 9.31 -0.63
C PRO A 480 -2.76 10.34 -1.02
N LYS A 481 -3.93 10.35 -0.35
CA LYS A 481 -4.99 11.35 -0.53
C LYS A 481 -5.05 12.42 0.56
N ASN A 482 -4.23 12.37 1.61
CA ASN A 482 -4.33 13.30 2.74
C ASN A 482 -2.96 13.82 3.15
N PHE A 483 -2.81 15.14 3.11
CA PHE A 483 -1.57 15.82 3.43
C PHE A 483 -1.80 16.83 4.54
N GLN A 484 -0.78 17.08 5.36
CA GLN A 484 -0.81 18.10 6.40
C GLN A 484 0.34 19.08 6.25
N LEU A 485 0.03 20.35 6.05
CA LEU A 485 1.00 21.43 6.17
C LEU A 485 1.02 21.91 7.62
N LYS A 486 2.18 21.81 8.26
CA LYS A 486 2.41 22.21 9.64
C LYS A 486 3.44 23.31 9.75
N GLN A 487 3.13 24.33 10.53
CA GLN A 487 4.06 25.38 10.92
C GLN A 487 4.00 25.59 12.43
N GLU A 488 5.12 25.36 13.11
CA GLU A 488 5.30 25.71 14.52
C GLU A 488 6.08 27.02 14.62
N THR A 489 5.50 28.02 15.27
CA THR A 489 6.11 29.35 15.30
C THR A 489 5.63 30.21 16.47
N THR A 490 6.32 31.33 16.69
CA THR A 490 5.96 32.32 17.72
C THR A 490 5.69 33.67 17.08
N THR A 491 4.62 34.34 17.51
CA THR A 491 4.35 35.74 17.15
C THR A 491 4.01 36.56 18.38
N ASP A 492 4.22 37.88 18.30
CA ASP A 492 3.87 38.81 19.39
C ASP A 492 2.36 38.82 19.69
N MET A 493 1.52 38.49 18.71
CA MET A 493 0.06 38.52 18.83
C MET A 493 -0.52 37.24 19.44
N ILE A 494 -0.03 36.07 19.02
CA ILE A 494 -0.62 34.77 19.36
C ILE A 494 0.20 34.03 20.43
N GLY A 495 1.48 34.33 20.59
CA GLY A 495 2.42 33.51 21.36
C GLY A 495 2.98 32.36 20.51
N HIS A 496 3.45 31.30 21.17
CA HIS A 496 3.92 30.08 20.52
C HIS A 496 2.72 29.20 20.12
N TYR A 497 2.66 28.79 18.86
CA TYR A 497 1.55 27.97 18.37
C TYR A 497 2.00 27.05 17.23
N THR A 498 1.21 26.02 17.01
CA THR A 498 1.30 25.15 15.83
C THR A 498 0.05 25.35 14.97
N LEU A 499 0.24 25.77 13.72
CA LEU A 499 -0.80 25.76 12.69
C LEU A 499 -0.71 24.45 11.92
N THR A 500 -1.83 23.78 11.74
CA THR A 500 -1.97 22.58 10.91
C THR A 500 -3.10 22.80 9.92
N ILE A 501 -2.79 22.68 8.62
CA ILE A 501 -3.75 22.71 7.52
C ILE A 501 -3.78 21.31 6.90
N THR A 502 -4.98 20.75 6.74
CA THR A 502 -5.17 19.42 6.14
C THR A 502 -5.73 19.58 4.73
N PHE A 503 -5.16 18.83 3.80
CA PHE A 503 -5.57 18.76 2.42
C PHE A 503 -6.06 17.36 2.09
N HIS A 504 -7.08 17.28 1.23
CA HIS A 504 -7.59 16.02 0.70
C HIS A 504 -7.62 16.05 -0.82
N TYR A 505 -7.30 14.92 -1.46
CA TYR A 505 -7.44 14.75 -2.90
C TYR A 505 -8.74 14.04 -3.25
N GLU A 506 -9.63 14.74 -3.93
CA GLU A 506 -10.92 14.23 -4.41
C GLU A 506 -11.34 14.91 -5.71
N ASP A 507 -12.13 14.22 -6.52
CA ASP A 507 -12.67 14.70 -7.79
C ASP A 507 -11.61 15.35 -8.70
N ASN A 508 -10.44 14.72 -8.74
CA ASN A 508 -9.28 15.12 -9.52
C ASN A 508 -8.72 16.52 -9.16
N ARG A 509 -8.83 16.91 -7.88
CA ARG A 509 -8.26 18.16 -7.34
C ARG A 509 -7.89 18.02 -5.86
N TRP A 510 -6.99 18.88 -5.40
CA TRP A 510 -6.72 19.06 -3.98
C TRP A 510 -7.68 20.09 -3.39
N ILE A 511 -8.21 19.81 -2.20
CA ILE A 511 -9.05 20.73 -1.43
C ILE A 511 -8.53 20.90 0.00
N VAL A 512 -8.83 22.05 0.61
CA VAL A 512 -8.56 22.30 2.04
C VAL A 512 -9.70 21.72 2.88
N THR A 513 -9.42 20.74 3.74
CA THR A 513 -10.46 20.07 4.54
C THR A 513 -10.50 20.51 5.99
N ASN A 514 -9.35 20.93 6.55
CA ASN A 514 -9.31 21.34 7.94
C ASN A 514 -8.20 22.36 8.19
N ARG A 515 -8.41 23.20 9.20
CA ARG A 515 -7.46 24.20 9.66
C ARG A 515 -7.54 24.33 11.17
N HIS A 516 -6.44 24.00 11.85
CA HIS A 516 -6.37 23.99 13.31
C HIS A 516 -5.17 24.78 13.82
N VAL A 517 -5.39 25.60 14.85
CA VAL A 517 -4.34 26.36 15.53
C VAL A 517 -4.31 25.89 16.99
N ASN A 518 -3.17 25.35 17.40
CA ASN A 518 -2.92 24.93 18.77
C ASN A 518 -1.94 25.91 19.42
N VAL A 519 -2.42 26.74 20.34
CA VAL A 519 -1.59 27.68 21.10
C VAL A 519 -0.99 26.95 22.30
N GLN A 520 0.33 26.97 22.43
CA GLN A 520 1.03 26.35 23.55
C GLN A 520 1.27 27.42 24.64
N ASP A 521 0.82 27.12 25.86
CA ASP A 521 0.93 28.00 27.05
C ASP A 521 2.36 28.10 27.62
#